data_AF-A0A2U1RZE2-F1
#
_entry.id   AF-A0A2U1RZE2-F1
#
_cell.length_a   1.000
_cell.length_b   1.000
_cell.length_c   1.000
_cell.angle_alpha   90.00
_cell.angle_beta   90.00
_cell.angle_gamma   90.00
#
_symmetry.space_group_name_H-M   'P 1'
#
loop_
_entity.id
_entity.type
_entity.pdbx_description
1 polymer ?
#
loop_
_entity_poly.entity_id
_entity_poly.type
_entity_poly.pdbx_seq_one_letter_code
_entity_poly.pdbx_strand_id
1 'polypeptide(L)'
;LKAQGKAEEFPWSLLPAEEEQESSGNEEDELYRQAVDLVITTRQASISLIQRRLRIGFNRAARMIERMEQERIVSRVEGGGPREVLVEPRNASL
;
A
#
# COMPACT_ATOMS: atom_id res chain seq x y z
N LEU A 1 -43.66 16.96 24.04
CA LEU A 1 -42.87 15.72 24.26
C LEU A 1 -41.90 15.56 23.09
N LYS A 2 -40.65 16.02 23.23
CA LYS A 2 -39.60 15.77 22.23
C LYS A 2 -38.88 14.49 22.64
N ALA A 3 -39.22 13.37 22.01
CA ALA A 3 -38.42 12.16 22.08
C ALA A 3 -37.20 12.38 21.17
N GLN A 4 -36.05 12.69 21.78
CA GLN A 4 -34.77 12.53 21.09
C GLN A 4 -34.40 11.06 21.18
N GLY A 5 -34.36 10.38 20.03
CA GLY A 5 -33.77 9.06 19.90
C GLY A 5 -32.30 9.14 20.30
N LYS A 6 -31.94 8.35 21.31
CA LYS A 6 -30.57 8.22 21.82
C LYS A 6 -29.75 7.59 20.69
N ALA A 7 -28.75 8.31 20.17
CA ALA A 7 -27.79 7.72 19.26
C ALA A 7 -27.09 6.59 20.02
N GLU A 8 -27.19 5.37 19.50
CA GLU A 8 -26.52 4.22 20.06
C GLU A 8 -25.01 4.44 19.89
N GLU A 9 -24.34 4.74 21.00
CA GLU A 9 -22.89 4.89 21.04
C GLU A 9 -22.30 3.51 20.77
N PHE A 10 -21.96 3.24 19.51
CA PHE A 10 -21.13 2.08 19.18
C PHE A 10 -19.84 2.21 19.99
N PRO A 11 -19.58 1.31 20.94
CA PRO A 11 -18.39 1.43 21.77
C PRO A 11 -17.19 1.19 20.86
N TRP A 12 -16.44 2.26 20.59
CA TRP A 12 -15.17 2.23 19.86
C TRP A 12 -14.19 1.18 20.41
N SER A 13 -14.40 0.74 21.66
CA SER A 13 -13.72 -0.36 22.35
C SER A 13 -13.84 -1.73 21.69
N LEU A 14 -14.73 -1.94 20.71
CA LEU A 14 -14.92 -3.22 20.03
C LEU A 14 -14.24 -3.31 18.65
N LEU A 15 -13.53 -2.28 18.20
CA LEU A 15 -12.68 -2.43 17.04
C LEU A 15 -11.47 -3.27 17.46
N PRO A 16 -11.29 -4.50 16.94
CA PRO A 16 -10.04 -5.21 17.14
C PRO A 16 -8.93 -4.28 16.65
N ALA A 17 -7.93 -4.03 17.50
CA ALA A 17 -6.69 -3.41 17.05
C ALA A 17 -6.29 -4.18 15.81
N GLU A 18 -6.21 -3.51 14.66
CA GLU A 18 -5.81 -4.14 13.41
C GLU A 18 -4.49 -4.84 13.70
N GLU A 19 -4.51 -6.17 13.81
CA GLU A 19 -3.32 -6.96 14.09
C GLU A 19 -2.40 -6.76 12.88
N GLU A 20 -1.49 -5.81 12.99
CA GLU A 20 -0.32 -5.73 12.13
C GLU A 20 0.50 -6.99 12.45
N GLN A 21 0.16 -8.09 11.80
CA GLN A 21 0.97 -9.30 11.80
C GLN A 21 2.35 -8.89 11.27
N GLU A 22 3.31 -8.75 12.17
CA GLU A 22 4.73 -8.62 11.84
C GLU A 22 5.13 -9.87 11.06
N SER A 23 5.17 -9.75 9.73
CA SER A 23 5.68 -10.79 8.85
C SER A 23 7.18 -10.98 9.11
N SER A 24 7.66 -12.21 9.03
CA SER A 24 9.10 -12.49 9.09
C SER A 24 9.85 -11.67 8.03
N GLY A 25 11.07 -11.19 8.33
CA GLY A 25 11.80 -10.29 7.42
C GLY A 25 11.97 -10.81 5.98
N ASN A 26 12.07 -12.14 5.82
CA ASN A 26 12.15 -12.77 4.50
C ASN A 26 10.84 -12.61 3.68
N GLU A 27 9.69 -12.72 4.34
CA GLU A 27 8.39 -12.56 3.69
C GLU A 27 8.16 -11.11 3.26
N GLU A 28 8.56 -10.14 4.09
CA GLU A 28 8.45 -8.72 3.73
C GLU A 28 9.30 -8.36 2.51
N ASP A 29 10.52 -8.90 2.41
CA ASP A 29 11.39 -8.71 1.25
C ASP A 29 10.88 -9.42 -0.01
N GLU A 30 10.25 -10.59 0.12
CA GLU A 30 9.57 -11.26 -1.00
C GLU A 30 8.38 -10.46 -1.52
N LEU A 31 7.52 -9.97 -0.64
CA LEU A 31 6.37 -9.14 -1.00
C LEU A 31 6.82 -7.81 -1.59
N TYR A 32 7.89 -7.21 -1.07
CA TYR A 32 8.47 -5.99 -1.64
C TYR A 32 8.93 -6.20 -3.09
N ARG A 33 9.67 -7.29 -3.36
CA ARG A 33 10.12 -7.62 -4.72
C ARG A 33 8.93 -7.82 -5.67
N GLN A 34 7.88 -8.51 -5.23
CA GLN A 34 6.65 -8.68 -6.01
C GLN A 34 5.94 -7.34 -6.27
N ALA A 35 5.92 -6.44 -5.28
CA ALA A 35 5.33 -5.11 -5.43
C ALA A 35 6.10 -4.28 -6.47
N VAL A 36 7.44 -4.33 -6.45
CA VAL A 36 8.28 -3.63 -7.43
C VAL A 36 7.99 -4.14 -8.84
N ASP A 37 8.00 -5.45 -9.04
CA ASP A 37 7.71 -6.05 -10.35
C ASP A 37 6.32 -5.67 -10.87
N LEU A 38 5.31 -5.73 -10.00
CA LEU A 38 3.95 -5.29 -10.30
C LEU A 38 3.90 -3.82 -10.74
N VAL A 39 4.58 -2.92 -10.02
CA VAL A 39 4.59 -1.48 -10.32
C VAL A 39 5.28 -1.21 -11.67
N ILE A 40 6.39 -1.89 -11.94
CA ILE A 40 7.14 -1.75 -13.20
C ILE A 40 6.30 -2.23 -14.37
N THR A 41 5.71 -3.42 -14.26
CA THR A 41 4.93 -4.05 -15.34
C THR A 41 3.63 -3.31 -15.62
N THR A 42 2.91 -2.86 -14.59
CA THR A 42 1.63 -2.15 -14.75
C THR A 42 1.79 -0.66 -15.01
N ARG A 43 2.98 -0.10 -14.78
CA ARG A 43 3.25 1.35 -14.81
C ARG A 43 2.37 2.15 -13.83
N GLN A 44 1.86 1.50 -12.79
CA GLN A 44 0.97 2.09 -11.80
C GLN A 44 1.54 1.94 -10.39
N ALA A 45 1.92 3.05 -9.77
CA ALA A 45 2.47 3.09 -8.41
C ALA A 45 1.43 3.58 -7.39
N SER A 46 0.40 2.76 -7.12
CA SER A 46 -0.64 3.09 -6.12
C SER A 46 -0.71 2.07 -4.99
N ILE A 47 -0.94 2.58 -3.77
CA ILE A 47 -1.11 1.76 -2.56
C ILE A 47 -2.24 0.75 -2.76
N SER A 48 -3.39 1.20 -3.26
CA SER A 48 -4.56 0.36 -3.46
C SER A 48 -4.35 -0.78 -4.47
N LEU A 49 -3.48 -0.61 -5.46
CA LEU A 49 -3.13 -1.68 -6.40
C LEU A 49 -2.34 -2.77 -5.67
N ILE A 50 -1.32 -2.38 -4.91
CA ILE A 50 -0.46 -3.30 -4.16
C ILE A 50 -1.29 -4.07 -3.12
N GLN A 51 -2.16 -3.38 -2.36
CA GLN A 51 -3.06 -4.02 -1.39
C GLN A 51 -3.88 -5.15 -2.02
N ARG A 52 -4.50 -4.87 -3.18
CA ARG A 52 -5.39 -5.84 -3.85
C ARG A 52 -4.63 -7.01 -4.46
N ARG A 53 -3.44 -6.77 -5.01
CA ARG A 53 -2.65 -7.81 -5.68
C ARG A 53 -1.89 -8.70 -4.71
N LEU A 54 -1.35 -8.13 -3.65
CA LEU A 54 -0.56 -8.86 -2.66
C LEU A 54 -1.35 -9.25 -1.40
N ARG A 55 -2.61 -8.81 -1.29
CA ARG A 55 -3.50 -9.08 -0.14
C ARG A 55 -2.90 -8.62 1.19
N ILE A 56 -2.29 -7.43 1.19
CA ILE A 56 -1.68 -6.81 2.37
C ILE A 56 -2.45 -5.58 2.84
N GLY A 57 -2.27 -5.22 4.11
CA GLY A 57 -2.85 -4.02 4.72
C GLY A 57 -2.29 -2.72 4.16
N PHE A 58 -3.00 -1.61 4.43
CA PHE A 58 -2.65 -0.28 3.92
C PHE A 58 -1.24 0.15 4.34
N ASN A 59 -0.90 0.04 5.62
CA ASN A 59 0.40 0.48 6.14
C ASN A 59 1.57 -0.26 5.49
N ARG A 60 1.46 -1.58 5.29
CA ARG A 60 2.49 -2.36 4.57
C ARG A 60 2.67 -1.87 3.14
N ALA A 61 1.57 -1.72 2.39
CA ALA A 61 1.64 -1.22 1.02
C ALA A 61 2.17 0.23 0.93
N ALA A 62 1.84 1.08 1.90
CA ALA A 62 2.35 2.45 2.00
C ALA A 62 3.88 2.46 2.20
N ARG A 63 4.40 1.68 3.16
CA ARG A 63 5.85 1.53 3.40
C ARG A 63 6.59 1.02 2.16
N MET A 64 6.01 0.08 1.41
CA MET A 64 6.59 -0.40 0.15
C MET A 64 6.70 0.74 -0.89
N ILE A 65 5.67 1.57 -1.03
CA ILE A 65 5.69 2.72 -1.94
C ILE A 65 6.72 3.78 -1.51
N GLU A 66 6.82 4.05 -0.20
CA GLU A 66 7.83 4.97 0.34
C GLU A 66 9.25 4.46 0.07
N ARG A 67 9.49 3.15 0.27
CA ARG A 67 10.76 2.51 -0.06
C ARG A 67 11.07 2.62 -1.56
N MET A 68 10.09 2.40 -2.43
CA MET A 68 10.25 2.60 -3.88
C MET A 68 10.58 4.06 -4.24
N GLU A 69 10.02 5.05 -3.53
CA GLU A 69 10.33 6.47 -3.73
C GLU A 69 11.78 6.76 -3.35
N GLN A 70 12.22 6.25 -2.19
CA GLN A 70 13.60 6.38 -1.71
C GLN A 70 14.61 5.73 -2.66
N GLU A 71 14.26 4.56 -3.20
CA GLU A 71 15.06 3.82 -4.18
C GLU A 71 14.96 4.38 -5.62
N ARG A 72 14.23 5.50 -5.83
CA ARG A 72 14.03 6.15 -7.14
C ARG A 72 13.35 5.25 -8.18
N ILE A 73 12.55 4.27 -7.75
CA ILE A 73 11.71 3.43 -8.61
C ILE A 73 10.44 4.17 -9.01
N VAL A 74 9.88 4.95 -8.08
CA VAL A 74 8.68 5.77 -8.29
C VAL A 74 8.97 7.23 -7.96
N SER A 75 8.21 8.14 -8.57
CA SER A 75 8.27 9.56 -8.26
C SER A 75 7.70 9.82 -6.87
N ARG A 76 8.09 10.98 -6.32
CA ARG A 76 7.36 11.61 -5.22
C ARG A 76 5.93 11.91 -5.66
N VAL A 77 4.99 11.93 -4.72
CA VAL A 77 3.65 12.46 -4.97
C VAL A 77 3.75 13.97 -5.17
N GLU A 78 3.44 14.44 -6.37
CA GLU A 78 3.27 15.86 -6.64
C GLU A 78 1.78 16.17 -6.86
N GLY A 79 1.24 17.12 -6.08
CA GLY A 79 -0.05 17.76 -6.37
C GLY A 79 -1.29 16.85 -6.37
N GLY A 80 -1.24 15.67 -5.75
CA GLY A 80 -2.37 14.72 -5.72
C GLY A 80 -2.53 13.87 -6.99
N GLY A 81 -1.57 13.93 -7.91
CA GLY A 81 -1.51 13.06 -9.09
C GLY A 81 -1.00 11.64 -8.76
N PRO A 82 -1.20 10.68 -9.69
CA PRO A 82 -0.60 9.36 -9.57
C PRO A 82 0.93 9.45 -9.58
N ARG A 83 1.59 8.60 -8.78
CA ARG A 83 3.06 8.48 -8.81
C ARG A 83 3.50 7.92 -10.17
N GLU A 84 4.51 8.53 -10.77
CA GLU A 84 5.13 8.05 -12.01
C GLU A 84 6.14 6.96 -11.70
N VAL A 85 6.25 5.95 -12.57
CA VAL A 85 7.27 4.90 -12.45
C VAL A 85 8.50 5.32 -13.25
N LEU A 86 9.64 5.47 -12.58
CA LEU A 86 10.85 6.08 -13.13
C LEU A 86 11.79 5.07 -13.81
N VAL A 87 11.59 3.78 -13.53
CA VAL A 87 12.37 2.70 -14.12
C VAL A 87 11.65 2.10 -15.32
N GLU A 88 12.44 1.70 -16.32
CA GLU A 88 11.93 0.92 -17.43
C GLU A 88 11.87 -0.57 -17.07
N PRO A 89 10.90 -1.33 -17.58
CA PRO A 89 10.97 -2.77 -17.53
C PRO A 89 12.29 -3.17 -18.18
N ARG A 90 13.06 -4.02 -17.50
CA ARG A 90 14.34 -4.51 -18.00
C ARG A 90 14.02 -5.32 -19.26
N ASN A 91 13.99 -4.67 -20.42
CA ASN A 91 13.86 -5.31 -21.71
C ASN A 91 14.98 -6.36 -21.74
N ALA A 92 14.60 -7.63 -21.76
CA ALA A 92 15.49 -8.74 -22.05
C ALA A 92 15.86 -8.64 -23.54
N SER A 93 16.60 -7.58 -23.90
CA SER A 93 17.23 -7.46 -25.19
C SER A 93 18.59 -8.13 -25.07
N LEU A 94 18.59 -9.44 -25.31
CA LEU A 94 19.73 -10.20 -25.82
C LEU A 94 19.24 -11.00 -27.02
#